data_AF-F7UJH2-F1
#
_entry.id   AF-F7UJH2-F1
#
_cell.length_a   1.000
_cell.length_b   1.000
_cell.length_c   1.000
_cell.angle_alpha   90.00
_cell.angle_beta   90.00
_cell.angle_gamma   90.00
#
_symmetry.space_group_name_H-M   'P 1'
#
loop_
_entity.id
_entity.type
_entity.pdbx_description
1 polymer ?
#
loop_
_entity_poly.entity_id
_entity_poly.type
_entity_poly.pdbx_seq_one_letter_code
_entity_poly.pdbx_strand_id
1 'polypeptide(L)'
;MALNLFDQFMSPTFMGIPLIAIALTLPWILIPAPSKRWQDNRMITLQNWFIKTFTQQLLTPLNPGGHKWAMILTSLMIFILTLNMLGLLPYTFTPTTQLSLNMGLAVPLWLATVIIGLRNQPTAALGHLLPEGTPVLLIPILIVIETISLFIRPLALGVRLTANLTAGHLLIQLISTATIVMMPMMMTAAAFTAILLALLTLLEVAVAMIQAYVFVLLLSLYLQENI
;
A
#
# COMPACT_ATOMS: atom_id res chain seq x y z
N MET A 1 -24.63 -11.62 21.84
CA MET A 1 -23.46 -12.23 21.17
C MET A 1 -22.47 -11.10 20.96
N ALA A 2 -21.38 -11.04 21.71
CA ALA A 2 -20.30 -10.10 21.38
C ALA A 2 -19.80 -10.53 20.00
N LEU A 3 -20.14 -9.78 18.96
CA LEU A 3 -19.66 -10.05 17.62
C LEU A 3 -18.16 -9.80 17.65
N ASN A 4 -17.37 -10.86 17.51
CA ASN A 4 -15.93 -10.75 17.36
C ASN A 4 -15.62 -10.16 15.97
N LEU A 5 -15.86 -8.87 15.80
CA LEU A 5 -15.55 -8.12 14.58
C LEU A 5 -14.06 -8.19 14.24
N PHE A 6 -13.21 -8.39 15.26
CA PHE A 6 -11.76 -8.46 15.10
C PHE A 6 -11.22 -9.85 14.78
N ASP A 7 -12.04 -10.92 14.83
CA ASP A 7 -11.56 -12.28 14.53
C ASP A 7 -11.08 -12.40 13.08
N GLN A 8 -11.61 -11.60 12.16
CA GLN A 8 -11.15 -11.58 10.75
C GLN A 8 -9.70 -11.10 10.60
N PHE A 9 -9.20 -10.26 11.52
CA PHE A 9 -7.83 -9.77 11.48
C PHE A 9 -6.85 -10.70 12.20
N MET A 10 -7.34 -11.67 12.97
CA MET A 10 -6.47 -12.63 13.62
C MET A 10 -5.82 -13.53 12.59
N SER A 11 -4.51 -13.75 12.74
CA SER A 11 -3.76 -14.57 11.81
C SER A 11 -4.26 -16.02 11.86
N PRO A 12 -4.74 -16.59 10.74
CA PRO A 12 -5.21 -17.96 10.74
C PRO A 12 -4.02 -18.90 10.96
N THR A 13 -4.11 -19.72 12.00
CA THR A 13 -3.17 -20.81 12.27
C THR A 13 -3.89 -22.13 12.08
N PHE A 14 -3.37 -22.99 11.22
CA PHE A 14 -3.89 -24.35 11.05
C PHE A 14 -2.81 -25.32 11.53
N MET A 15 -3.15 -26.20 12.48
CA MET A 15 -2.22 -27.17 13.07
C MET A 15 -0.90 -26.54 13.56
N GLY A 16 -0.96 -25.31 14.10
CA GLY A 16 0.22 -24.58 14.60
C GLY A 16 1.08 -23.89 13.53
N ILE A 17 0.75 -24.00 12.25
CA ILE A 17 1.45 -23.31 11.15
C ILE A 17 0.69 -22.02 10.80
N PRO A 18 1.34 -20.84 10.78
CA PRO A 18 0.69 -19.60 10.34
C PRO A 18 0.46 -19.61 8.83
N LEU A 19 -0.79 -19.44 8.39
CA LEU A 19 -1.16 -19.43 6.97
C LEU A 19 -0.76 -18.14 6.24
N ILE A 20 -0.23 -17.14 6.96
CA ILE A 20 0.21 -15.87 6.38
C ILE A 20 1.24 -16.10 5.27
N ALA A 21 2.17 -17.05 5.45
CA ALA A 21 3.19 -17.34 4.46
C ALA A 21 2.59 -17.80 3.12
N ILE A 22 1.54 -18.62 3.16
CA ILE A 22 0.83 -19.08 1.97
C ILE A 22 0.14 -17.89 1.29
N ALA A 23 -0.55 -17.05 2.07
CA ALA A 23 -1.21 -15.86 1.56
C ALA A 23 -0.24 -14.89 0.84
N LEU A 24 0.99 -14.74 1.36
CA LEU A 24 2.03 -13.91 0.74
C LEU A 24 2.56 -14.47 -0.58
N THR A 25 2.45 -15.78 -0.82
CA THR A 25 2.88 -16.40 -2.09
C THR A 25 1.83 -16.34 -3.20
N LEU A 26 0.56 -16.02 -2.88
CA LEU A 26 -0.54 -15.99 -3.84
C LEU A 26 -0.34 -15.00 -5.02
N PRO A 27 0.19 -13.77 -4.81
CA PRO A 27 0.53 -12.87 -5.92
C PRO A 27 1.39 -13.52 -7.01
N TRP A 28 2.34 -14.36 -6.62
CA TRP A 28 3.26 -15.00 -7.55
C TRP A 28 2.55 -16.04 -8.42
N ILE A 29 1.55 -16.73 -7.88
CA ILE A 29 0.77 -17.73 -8.61
C ILE A 29 -0.22 -17.05 -9.58
N LEU A 30 -0.81 -15.93 -9.17
CA LEU A 30 -1.80 -15.20 -9.95
C LEU A 30 -1.22 -14.48 -11.18
N ILE A 31 0.08 -14.17 -11.15
CA ILE A 31 0.76 -13.51 -12.26
C ILE A 31 1.53 -14.58 -13.06
N PRO A 32 0.99 -15.06 -14.20
CA PRO A 32 1.66 -16.06 -15.00
C PRO A 32 3.01 -15.55 -15.52
N ALA A 33 4.00 -16.43 -15.53
CA ALA A 33 5.31 -16.12 -16.10
C ALA A 33 5.18 -15.78 -17.60
N PRO A 34 5.96 -14.80 -18.10
CA PRO A 34 5.96 -14.47 -19.51
C PRO A 34 6.41 -15.68 -20.35
N SER A 35 5.77 -15.88 -21.51
CA SER A 35 6.15 -16.98 -22.39
C SER A 35 7.28 -16.55 -23.33
N LYS A 36 8.09 -17.50 -23.81
CA LYS A 36 9.17 -17.21 -24.77
C LYS A 36 8.66 -16.89 -26.19
N ARG A 37 7.34 -16.91 -26.40
CA ARG A 37 6.72 -16.69 -27.71
C ARG A 37 6.56 -15.19 -27.97
N TRP A 38 6.69 -14.78 -29.24
CA TRP A 38 6.47 -13.38 -29.63
C TRP A 38 5.03 -12.92 -29.45
N GLN A 39 4.06 -13.83 -29.61
CA GLN A 39 2.65 -13.57 -29.34
C GLN A 39 2.20 -14.42 -28.16
N ASP A 40 1.92 -13.74 -27.05
CA ASP A 40 1.48 -14.33 -25.81
C ASP A 40 -0.05 -14.47 -25.73
N ASN A 41 -0.53 -15.06 -24.64
CA ASN A 41 -1.95 -15.13 -24.31
C ASN A 41 -2.50 -13.74 -23.98
N ARG A 42 -3.81 -13.52 -24.20
CA ARG A 42 -4.52 -12.25 -23.96
C ARG A 42 -4.27 -11.69 -22.55
N MET A 43 -4.25 -12.57 -21.55
CA MET A 43 -3.98 -12.18 -20.16
C MET A 43 -2.57 -11.59 -20.00
N ILE A 44 -1.55 -12.26 -20.53
CA ILE A 44 -0.15 -11.81 -20.45
C ILE A 44 0.02 -10.50 -21.23
N THR A 45 -0.64 -10.34 -22.39
CA THR A 45 -0.58 -9.08 -23.14
C THR A 45 -1.19 -7.90 -22.37
N LEU A 46 -2.32 -8.13 -21.68
CA LEU A 46 -2.97 -7.10 -20.86
C LEU A 46 -2.13 -6.77 -19.62
N GLN A 47 -1.52 -7.77 -18.99
CA GLN A 47 -0.58 -7.57 -17.88
C GLN A 47 0.65 -6.80 -18.33
N ASN A 48 1.29 -7.17 -19.44
CA ASN A 48 2.45 -6.45 -19.97
C ASN A 48 2.11 -5.01 -20.36
N TRP A 49 0.91 -4.78 -20.92
CA TRP A 49 0.42 -3.44 -21.21
C TRP A 49 0.24 -2.62 -19.93
N PHE A 50 -0.40 -3.20 -18.91
CA PHE A 50 -0.56 -2.57 -17.59
C PHE A 50 0.81 -2.23 -16.98
N ILE A 51 1.72 -3.20 -16.85
CA ILE A 51 3.05 -2.98 -16.28
C ILE A 51 3.77 -1.87 -17.05
N LYS A 52 3.72 -1.87 -18.37
CA LYS A 52 4.34 -0.83 -19.20
C LYS A 52 3.76 0.55 -18.91
N THR A 53 2.44 0.73 -18.93
CA THR A 53 1.84 2.06 -18.70
C THR A 53 2.16 2.60 -17.30
N PHE A 54 2.12 1.75 -16.28
CA PHE A 54 2.49 2.13 -14.91
C PHE A 54 3.99 2.45 -14.77
N THR A 55 4.88 1.64 -15.35
CA THR A 55 6.32 1.93 -15.33
C THR A 55 6.61 3.29 -15.97
N GLN A 56 5.92 3.61 -17.08
CA GLN A 56 6.09 4.90 -17.75
C GLN A 56 5.62 6.06 -16.87
N GLN A 57 4.44 5.96 -16.27
CA GLN A 57 3.91 7.00 -15.40
C GLN A 57 4.74 7.21 -14.12
N LEU A 58 5.28 6.14 -13.54
CA LEU A 58 6.12 6.23 -12.34
C LEU A 58 7.51 6.81 -12.63
N LEU A 59 8.07 6.54 -13.81
CA LEU A 59 9.44 6.95 -14.15
C LEU A 59 9.54 8.31 -14.84
N THR A 60 8.46 8.82 -15.45
CA THR A 60 8.48 10.14 -16.11
C THR A 60 8.96 11.30 -15.24
N PRO A 61 8.65 11.41 -13.93
CA PRO A 61 9.18 12.49 -13.10
C PRO A 61 10.60 12.23 -12.58
N LEU A 62 11.13 11.00 -12.72
CA LEU A 62 12.38 10.59 -12.08
C LEU A 62 13.61 10.87 -12.95
N ASN A 63 14.71 11.27 -12.30
CA ASN A 63 16.01 11.38 -12.94
C ASN A 63 16.53 10.00 -13.45
N PRO A 64 17.43 9.98 -14.45
CA PRO A 64 17.97 8.74 -15.03
C PRO A 64 18.69 7.86 -13.99
N GLY A 65 19.24 8.44 -12.92
CA GLY A 65 19.80 7.68 -11.79
C GLY A 65 18.76 6.81 -11.08
N GLY A 66 17.51 7.27 -11.01
CA GLY A 66 16.39 6.56 -10.39
C GLY A 66 15.80 5.44 -11.25
N HIS A 67 16.08 5.42 -12.55
CA HIS A 67 15.58 4.36 -13.44
C HIS A 67 16.11 2.97 -13.09
N LYS A 68 17.25 2.88 -12.38
CA LYS A 68 17.77 1.61 -11.84
C LYS A 68 16.80 0.95 -10.85
N TRP A 69 15.97 1.75 -10.18
CA TRP A 69 14.98 1.29 -9.20
C TRP A 69 13.63 0.91 -9.81
N ALA A 70 13.46 1.08 -11.13
CA ALA A 70 12.23 0.78 -11.84
C ALA A 70 11.72 -0.65 -11.54
N MET A 71 12.61 -1.64 -11.56
CA MET A 71 12.23 -3.04 -11.33
C MET A 71 11.70 -3.29 -9.91
N ILE A 72 12.31 -2.67 -8.90
CA ILE A 72 11.90 -2.82 -7.50
C ILE A 72 10.57 -2.11 -7.27
N LEU A 73 10.43 -0.87 -7.76
CA LEU A 73 9.20 -0.08 -7.59
C LEU A 73 8.00 -0.75 -8.27
N THR A 74 8.21 -1.31 -9.45
CA THR A 74 7.13 -1.92 -10.25
C THR A 74 6.73 -3.29 -9.71
N SER A 75 7.69 -4.13 -9.31
CA SER A 75 7.39 -5.40 -8.64
C SER A 75 6.63 -5.19 -7.32
N LEU A 76 7.03 -4.18 -6.54
CA LEU A 76 6.38 -3.86 -5.28
C LEU A 76 4.95 -3.31 -5.48
N MET A 77 4.75 -2.47 -6.49
CA MET A 77 3.42 -1.98 -6.86
C MET A 77 2.47 -3.15 -7.13
N ILE A 78 2.89 -4.07 -7.98
CA ILE A 78 2.07 -5.23 -8.39
C ILE A 78 1.82 -6.15 -7.18
N PHE A 79 2.82 -6.33 -6.32
CA PHE A 79 2.70 -7.13 -5.10
C PHE A 79 1.65 -6.56 -4.14
N ILE A 80 1.71 -5.25 -3.82
CA ILE A 80 0.74 -4.62 -2.91
C ILE A 80 -0.65 -4.57 -3.54
N LEU A 81 -0.74 -4.25 -4.85
CA LEU A 81 -2.01 -4.18 -5.57
C LEU A 81 -2.75 -5.53 -5.54
N THR A 82 -2.04 -6.63 -5.81
CA THR A 82 -2.64 -7.96 -5.83
C THR A 82 -3.08 -8.42 -4.44
N LEU A 83 -2.27 -8.17 -3.40
CA LEU A 83 -2.64 -8.48 -2.01
C LEU A 83 -3.88 -7.70 -1.56
N ASN A 84 -3.94 -6.39 -1.86
CA ASN A 84 -5.09 -5.57 -1.49
C ASN A 84 -6.36 -6.01 -2.22
N MET A 85 -6.26 -6.33 -3.50
CA MET A 85 -7.41 -6.77 -4.30
C MET A 85 -7.95 -8.14 -3.88
N LEU A 86 -7.05 -9.11 -3.66
CA LEU A 86 -7.44 -10.41 -3.13
C LEU A 86 -8.07 -10.28 -1.74
N GLY A 87 -7.67 -9.25 -1.03
CA GLY A 87 -8.12 -8.92 0.29
C GLY A 87 -9.59 -8.54 0.44
N LEU A 88 -10.15 -7.92 -0.60
CA LEU A 88 -11.54 -7.48 -0.60
C LEU A 88 -12.53 -8.61 -0.88
N LEU A 89 -12.03 -9.80 -1.22
CA LEU A 89 -12.89 -10.97 -1.43
C LEU A 89 -13.53 -11.40 -0.10
N PRO A 90 -14.77 -11.92 -0.14
CA PRO A 90 -15.46 -12.35 1.06
C PRO A 90 -14.68 -13.50 1.73
N TYR A 91 -14.56 -13.42 3.05
CA TYR A 91 -13.88 -14.42 3.90
C TYR A 91 -12.39 -14.65 3.63
N THR A 92 -11.71 -13.74 2.91
CA THR A 92 -10.25 -13.82 2.77
C THR A 92 -9.56 -13.06 3.89
N PHE A 93 -8.45 -13.63 4.37
CA PHE A 93 -7.53 -12.96 5.29
C PHE A 93 -6.56 -12.08 4.47
N THR A 94 -6.43 -10.81 4.87
CA THR A 94 -5.55 -9.83 4.26
C THR A 94 -4.26 -9.66 5.04
N PRO A 95 -3.10 -10.13 4.53
CA PRO A 95 -1.82 -9.89 5.19
C PRO A 95 -1.49 -8.40 5.36
N THR A 96 -1.99 -7.54 4.46
CA THR A 96 -1.75 -6.08 4.45
C THR A 96 -2.49 -5.30 5.54
N THR A 97 -3.42 -5.92 6.27
CA THR A 97 -4.03 -5.32 7.47
C THR A 97 -3.08 -5.33 8.67
N GLN A 98 -2.12 -6.25 8.68
CA GLN A 98 -1.13 -6.36 9.75
C GLN A 98 -0.06 -5.28 9.59
N LEU A 99 0.03 -4.39 10.57
CA LEU A 99 1.04 -3.31 10.59
C LEU A 99 2.47 -3.86 10.49
N SER A 100 2.71 -5.04 11.06
CA SER A 100 4.00 -5.71 10.97
C SER A 100 4.46 -5.96 9.53
N LEU A 101 3.54 -6.35 8.62
CA LEU A 101 3.92 -6.61 7.22
C LEU A 101 4.26 -5.30 6.51
N ASN A 102 3.40 -4.29 6.63
CA ASN A 102 3.59 -3.03 5.93
C ASN A 102 4.81 -2.27 6.44
N MET A 103 5.09 -2.29 7.75
CA MET A 103 6.32 -1.74 8.30
C MET A 103 7.55 -2.54 7.86
N GLY A 104 7.43 -3.87 7.76
CA GLY A 104 8.48 -4.74 7.23
C GLY A 104 8.84 -4.46 5.78
N LEU A 105 7.91 -3.94 4.97
CA LEU A 105 8.18 -3.47 3.61
C LEU A 105 8.67 -2.01 3.58
N ALA A 106 8.01 -1.11 4.32
CA ALA A 106 8.27 0.32 4.25
C ALA A 106 9.64 0.72 4.82
N VAL A 107 10.02 0.17 5.98
CA VAL A 107 11.26 0.58 6.67
C VAL A 107 12.51 0.22 5.86
N PRO A 108 12.69 -1.00 5.34
CA PRO A 108 13.89 -1.35 4.57
C PRO A 108 14.02 -0.54 3.27
N LEU A 109 12.92 -0.32 2.55
CA LEU A 109 12.92 0.44 1.30
C LEU A 109 13.25 1.91 1.54
N TRP A 110 12.62 2.52 2.55
CA TRP A 110 12.93 3.89 2.95
C TRP A 110 14.39 4.01 3.39
N LEU A 111 14.88 3.09 4.23
CA LEU A 111 16.25 3.10 4.72
C LEU A 111 17.24 2.97 3.56
N ALA A 112 16.93 2.14 2.56
CA ALA A 112 17.73 2.04 1.34
C ALA A 112 17.81 3.37 0.57
N THR A 113 16.70 4.12 0.45
CA THR A 113 16.72 5.45 -0.19
C THR A 113 17.57 6.46 0.57
N VAL A 114 17.50 6.46 1.91
CA VAL A 114 18.30 7.36 2.76
C VAL A 114 19.78 7.03 2.68
N ILE A 115 20.16 5.74 2.72
CA ILE A 115 21.56 5.31 2.56
C ILE A 115 22.12 5.76 1.21
N ILE A 116 21.33 5.67 0.13
CA ILE A 116 21.76 6.08 -1.20
C ILE A 116 22.00 7.58 -1.27
N GLY A 117 21.11 8.39 -0.66
CA GLY A 117 21.30 9.84 -0.59
C GLY A 117 22.54 10.24 0.18
N LEU A 118 22.73 9.65 1.37
CA LEU A 118 23.93 9.89 2.18
C LEU A 118 25.23 9.48 1.47
N ARG A 119 25.20 8.43 0.66
CA ARG A 119 26.38 7.93 -0.06
C ARG A 119 26.70 8.76 -1.31
N ASN A 120 25.70 9.15 -2.09
CA ASN A 120 25.92 9.81 -3.38
C ASN A 120 26.17 11.31 -3.23
N GLN A 121 25.45 12.00 -2.33
CA GLN A 121 25.54 13.45 -2.14
C GLN A 121 25.35 13.83 -0.66
N PRO A 122 26.34 13.58 0.23
CA PRO A 122 26.20 13.85 1.66
C PRO A 122 25.96 15.33 1.97
N THR A 123 26.54 16.24 1.17
CA THR A 123 26.38 17.69 1.36
C THR A 123 24.99 18.19 0.96
N ALA A 124 24.41 17.66 -0.12
CA ALA A 124 23.05 18.01 -0.53
C ALA A 124 22.00 17.40 0.40
N ALA A 125 22.22 16.15 0.85
CA ALA A 125 21.33 15.48 1.81
C ALA A 125 21.29 16.20 3.18
N LEU A 126 22.45 16.68 3.66
CA LEU A 126 22.51 17.50 4.88
C LEU A 126 22.01 18.92 4.65
N GLY A 127 22.19 19.48 3.45
CA GLY A 127 21.66 20.80 3.06
C GLY A 127 20.13 20.85 3.03
N HIS A 128 19.46 19.74 2.67
CA HIS A 128 17.99 19.65 2.73
C HIS A 128 17.43 19.78 4.16
N LEU A 129 18.24 19.56 5.20
CA LEU A 129 17.81 19.80 6.59
C LEU A 129 17.63 21.29 6.90
N LEU A 130 18.13 22.18 6.05
CA LEU A 130 18.04 23.62 6.23
C LEU A 130 17.54 24.32 4.96
N PRO A 131 16.27 24.74 4.88
CA PRO A 131 15.81 25.56 3.79
C PRO A 131 16.57 26.90 3.76
N GLU A 132 16.97 27.27 2.55
CA GLU A 132 17.69 28.50 2.24
C GLU A 132 16.90 29.74 2.69
N GLY A 133 17.56 30.65 3.41
CA GLY A 133 16.96 31.92 3.86
C GLY A 133 16.32 31.89 5.25
N THR A 134 16.58 30.88 6.09
CA THR A 134 16.07 30.84 7.47
C THR A 134 16.86 31.76 8.42
N PRO A 135 16.19 32.52 9.31
CA PRO A 135 16.87 33.37 10.27
C PRO A 135 17.62 32.53 11.32
N VAL A 136 18.84 32.96 11.68
CA VAL A 136 19.83 32.21 12.48
C VAL A 136 19.27 31.64 13.80
N LEU A 137 18.29 32.31 14.41
CA LEU A 137 17.68 31.87 15.67
C LEU A 137 16.78 30.63 15.53
N LEU A 138 16.16 30.40 14.36
CA LEU A 138 15.21 29.29 14.14
C LEU A 138 15.89 28.01 13.62
N ILE A 139 17.16 28.11 13.22
CA ILE A 139 17.95 26.99 12.66
C ILE A 139 17.91 25.73 13.53
N PRO A 140 18.16 25.77 14.85
CA PRO A 140 18.22 24.56 15.66
C PRO A 140 16.87 23.83 15.77
N ILE A 141 15.77 24.58 15.83
CA ILE A 141 14.41 24.03 15.94
C ILE A 141 14.00 23.36 14.63
N LEU A 142 14.35 23.97 13.50
CA LEU A 142 13.98 23.46 12.19
C LEU A 142 14.66 22.13 11.85
N ILE A 143 15.94 22.00 12.21
CA ILE A 143 16.69 20.74 12.03
C ILE A 143 16.02 19.60 12.83
N VAL A 144 15.57 19.87 14.06
CA VAL A 144 14.85 18.87 14.86
C VAL A 144 13.52 18.48 14.22
N ILE A 145 12.76 19.44 13.68
CA ILE A 145 11.49 19.13 13.02
C ILE A 145 11.71 18.32 11.73
N GLU A 146 12.71 18.68 10.92
CA GLU A 146 12.98 17.98 9.66
C GLU A 146 13.51 16.56 9.90
N THR A 147 14.36 16.36 10.92
CA THR A 147 14.79 15.02 11.32
C THR A 147 13.61 14.16 11.78
N ILE A 148 12.68 14.72 12.57
CA ILE A 148 11.44 14.02 12.96
C ILE A 148 10.57 13.72 11.74
N SER A 149 10.41 14.67 10.81
CA SER A 149 9.64 14.50 9.57
C SER A 149 10.17 13.34 8.71
N LEU A 150 11.50 13.25 8.60
CA LEU A 150 12.19 12.17 7.89
C LEU A 150 11.88 10.80 8.51
N PHE A 151 11.81 10.68 9.84
CA PHE A 151 11.45 9.44 10.53
C PHE A 151 9.94 9.10 10.50
N ILE A 152 9.06 10.10 10.50
CA ILE A 152 7.60 9.87 10.44
C ILE A 152 7.20 9.32 9.07
N ARG A 153 7.94 9.66 8.02
CA ARG A 153 7.67 9.30 6.62
C ARG A 153 7.43 7.79 6.37
N PRO A 154 8.33 6.85 6.73
CA PRO A 154 8.07 5.42 6.56
C PRO A 154 6.92 4.90 7.43
N LEU A 155 6.76 5.47 8.63
CA LEU A 155 5.67 5.10 9.54
C LEU A 155 4.32 5.52 8.98
N ALA A 156 4.21 6.73 8.44
CA ALA A 156 3.00 7.25 7.80
C ALA A 156 2.60 6.41 6.58
N LEU A 157 3.57 5.93 5.79
CA LEU A 157 3.32 5.02 4.67
C LEU A 157 2.73 3.67 5.12
N GLY A 158 3.35 3.03 6.11
CA GLY A 158 2.90 1.75 6.64
C GLY A 158 1.52 1.82 7.29
N VAL A 159 1.31 2.83 8.13
CA VAL A 159 0.03 3.06 8.81
C VAL A 159 -1.10 3.39 7.84
N ARG A 160 -0.82 4.13 6.75
CA ARG A 160 -1.85 4.46 5.75
C ARG A 160 -2.40 3.21 5.06
N LEU A 161 -1.53 2.27 4.71
CA LEU A 161 -1.94 1.00 4.10
C LEU A 161 -2.80 0.18 5.07
N THR A 162 -2.38 0.03 6.33
CA THR A 162 -3.15 -0.74 7.30
C THR A 162 -4.47 -0.07 7.65
N ALA A 163 -4.45 1.24 7.92
CA ALA A 163 -5.62 1.96 8.42
C ALA A 163 -6.75 1.92 7.39
N ASN A 164 -6.44 2.16 6.12
CA ASN A 164 -7.46 2.17 5.06
C ASN A 164 -8.13 0.79 4.93
N LEU A 165 -7.33 -0.28 4.82
CA LEU A 165 -7.88 -1.63 4.65
C LEU A 165 -8.59 -2.14 5.91
N THR A 166 -8.02 -1.93 7.10
CA THR A 166 -8.66 -2.35 8.36
C THR A 166 -9.97 -1.60 8.60
N ALA A 167 -9.99 -0.28 8.41
CA ALA A 167 -11.18 0.53 8.60
C ALA A 167 -12.25 0.21 7.55
N GLY A 168 -11.87 0.03 6.28
CA GLY A 168 -12.77 -0.36 5.21
C GLY A 168 -13.48 -1.70 5.50
N HIS A 169 -12.71 -2.72 5.88
CA HIS A 169 -13.26 -4.02 6.27
C HIS A 169 -14.20 -3.94 7.48
N LEU A 170 -13.82 -3.18 8.52
CA LEU A 170 -14.68 -2.95 9.70
C LEU A 170 -15.98 -2.23 9.34
N LEU A 171 -15.92 -1.22 8.47
CA LEU A 171 -17.10 -0.47 8.01
C LEU A 171 -18.05 -1.37 7.20
N ILE A 172 -17.52 -2.17 6.29
CA ILE A 172 -18.29 -3.16 5.51
C ILE A 172 -18.98 -4.14 6.46
N GLN A 173 -18.27 -4.66 7.47
CA GLN A 173 -18.84 -5.60 8.42
C GLN A 173 -19.93 -4.96 9.28
N LEU A 174 -19.69 -3.78 9.85
CA LEU A 174 -20.69 -3.06 10.67
C LEU A 174 -21.98 -2.80 9.89
N ILE A 175 -21.86 -2.32 8.66
CA ILE A 175 -23.03 -2.00 7.83
C ILE A 175 -23.72 -3.27 7.36
N SER A 176 -22.97 -4.34 7.04
CA SER A 176 -23.57 -5.64 6.74
C SER A 176 -24.39 -6.16 7.91
N THR A 177 -23.87 -6.08 9.14
CA THR A 177 -24.62 -6.53 10.34
C THR A 177 -25.86 -5.67 10.58
N ALA A 178 -25.78 -4.36 10.36
CA ALA A 178 -26.93 -3.46 10.42
C ALA A 178 -27.98 -3.83 9.36
N THR A 179 -27.58 -4.11 8.12
CA THR A 179 -28.51 -4.51 7.04
C THR A 179 -29.25 -5.80 7.38
N ILE A 180 -28.56 -6.80 7.93
CA ILE A 180 -29.13 -8.10 8.31
C ILE A 180 -30.13 -7.94 9.46
N VAL A 181 -29.81 -7.13 10.47
CA VAL A 181 -30.70 -6.89 11.62
C VAL A 181 -31.93 -6.05 11.24
N MET A 182 -31.78 -5.11 10.30
CA MET A 182 -32.89 -4.26 9.85
C MET A 182 -33.83 -4.95 8.85
N MET A 183 -33.36 -5.97 8.13
CA MET A 183 -34.14 -6.71 7.14
C MET A 183 -35.50 -7.22 7.68
N PRO A 184 -35.59 -7.87 8.86
CA PRO A 184 -36.87 -8.32 9.41
C PRO A 184 -37.72 -7.19 10.02
N MET A 185 -37.15 -6.04 10.39
CA MET A 185 -37.88 -4.96 11.07
C MET A 185 -38.50 -3.95 10.10
N MET A 186 -37.70 -3.44 9.15
CA MET A 186 -38.10 -2.37 8.23
C MET A 186 -37.41 -2.56 6.87
N MET A 187 -38.15 -3.14 5.91
CA MET A 187 -37.62 -3.47 4.58
C MET A 187 -37.10 -2.24 3.82
N THR A 188 -37.75 -1.07 3.97
CA THR A 188 -37.34 0.17 3.31
C THR A 188 -36.01 0.69 3.84
N ALA A 189 -35.81 0.68 5.16
CA ALA A 189 -34.53 1.06 5.77
C ALA A 189 -33.41 0.07 5.41
N ALA A 190 -33.71 -1.23 5.40
CA ALA A 190 -32.78 -2.26 4.97
C ALA A 190 -32.31 -2.03 3.52
N ALA A 191 -33.22 -1.69 2.60
CA ALA A 191 -32.88 -1.39 1.21
C ALA A 191 -31.90 -0.20 1.08
N PHE A 192 -32.10 0.88 1.85
CA PHE A 192 -31.16 2.01 1.88
C PHE A 192 -29.78 1.60 2.40
N THR A 193 -29.73 0.84 3.49
CA THR A 193 -28.45 0.35 4.03
C THR A 193 -27.73 -0.61 3.08
N ALA A 194 -28.46 -1.41 2.30
CA ALA A 194 -27.89 -2.31 1.29
C ALA A 194 -27.30 -1.55 0.10
N ILE A 195 -27.96 -0.47 -0.35
CA ILE A 195 -27.41 0.43 -1.38
C ILE A 195 -26.13 1.08 -0.87
N LEU A 196 -26.12 1.53 0.39
CA LEU A 196 -24.94 2.12 1.01
C LEU A 196 -23.79 1.11 1.12
N LEU A 197 -24.07 -0.14 1.49
CA LEU A 197 -23.08 -1.23 1.49
C LEU A 197 -22.46 -1.42 0.11
N ALA A 198 -23.29 -1.49 -0.96
CA ALA A 198 -22.80 -1.62 -2.32
C ALA A 198 -21.89 -0.45 -2.73
N LEU A 199 -22.28 0.79 -2.39
CA LEU A 199 -21.46 1.97 -2.67
C LEU A 199 -20.12 1.94 -1.91
N LEU A 200 -20.11 1.51 -0.64
CA LEU A 200 -18.89 1.39 0.14
C LEU A 200 -17.96 0.31 -0.39
N THR A 201 -18.49 -0.83 -0.87
CA THR A 201 -17.63 -1.85 -1.49
C THR A 201 -16.95 -1.31 -2.76
N LEU A 202 -17.65 -0.51 -3.57
CA LEU A 202 -17.06 0.15 -4.74
C LEU A 202 -15.97 1.15 -4.33
N LEU A 203 -16.23 1.95 -3.29
CA LEU A 203 -15.24 2.88 -2.75
C LEU A 203 -13.99 2.13 -2.27
N GLU A 204 -14.15 1.04 -1.54
CA GLU A 204 -13.04 0.28 -0.99
C GLU A 204 -12.18 -0.37 -2.09
N VAL A 205 -12.82 -0.87 -3.17
CA VAL A 205 -12.10 -1.33 -4.36
C VAL A 205 -11.25 -0.22 -4.98
N ALA A 206 -11.79 1.01 -5.07
CA ALA A 206 -11.03 2.16 -5.56
C ALA A 206 -9.87 2.52 -4.62
N VAL A 207 -10.12 2.56 -3.30
CA VAL A 207 -9.10 2.83 -2.28
C VAL A 207 -7.98 1.79 -2.33
N ALA A 208 -8.31 0.50 -2.48
CA ALA A 208 -7.32 -0.57 -2.60
C ALA A 208 -6.38 -0.42 -3.81
N MET A 209 -6.89 0.04 -4.96
CA MET A 209 -6.04 0.36 -6.13
C MET A 209 -5.15 1.58 -5.87
N ILE A 210 -5.76 2.68 -5.42
CA ILE A 210 -5.06 3.95 -5.24
C ILE A 210 -3.97 3.81 -4.18
N GLN A 211 -4.20 3.06 -3.12
CA GLN A 211 -3.27 2.93 -2.01
C GLN A 211 -1.96 2.25 -2.43
N ALA A 212 -2.00 1.22 -3.27
CA ALA A 212 -0.79 0.60 -3.82
C ALA A 212 0.02 1.59 -4.67
N TYR A 213 -0.68 2.39 -5.48
CA TYR A 213 -0.06 3.43 -6.30
C TYR A 213 0.59 4.54 -5.46
N VAL A 214 -0.15 5.10 -4.49
CA VAL A 214 0.35 6.17 -3.62
C VAL A 214 1.55 5.69 -2.80
N PHE A 215 1.59 4.42 -2.38
CA PHE A 215 2.74 3.86 -1.69
C PHE A 215 4.02 3.96 -2.53
N VAL A 216 3.95 3.50 -3.79
CA VAL A 216 5.10 3.46 -4.69
C VAL A 216 5.48 4.86 -5.19
N LEU A 217 4.49 5.71 -5.44
CA LEU A 217 4.72 7.10 -5.84
C LEU A 217 5.50 7.85 -4.75
N LEU A 218 5.08 7.79 -3.49
CA LEU A 218 5.80 8.44 -2.39
C LEU A 218 7.23 7.91 -2.26
N LEU A 219 7.41 6.59 -2.36
CA LEU A 219 8.75 6.00 -2.33
C LEU A 219 9.62 6.49 -3.49
N SER A 220 9.05 6.66 -4.69
CA SER A 220 9.76 7.19 -5.85
C SER A 220 10.15 8.67 -5.70
N LEU A 221 9.30 9.48 -5.07
CA LEU A 221 9.60 10.87 -4.75
C LEU A 221 10.72 10.97 -3.71
N TYR A 222 10.72 10.12 -2.68
CA TYR A 222 11.81 10.07 -1.71
C TYR A 222 13.12 9.63 -2.33
N LEU A 223 13.05 8.74 -3.31
CA LEU A 223 14.21 8.36 -4.10
C LEU A 223 14.70 9.53 -4.96
N GLN A 224 13.81 10.35 -5.51
CA GLN A 224 14.18 11.54 -6.27
C GLN A 224 14.81 12.64 -5.40
N GLU A 225 14.33 12.84 -4.17
CA GLU A 225 14.94 13.78 -3.22
C GLU A 225 16.36 13.36 -2.81
N ASN A 226 16.65 12.06 -2.84
CA ASN A 226 17.92 11.48 -2.38
C ASN A 226 18.90 11.11 -3.53
N ILE A 227 18.61 11.42 -4.80
CA ILE A 227 19.50 11.15 -5.95
C ILE A 227 20.01 12.44 -6.57
#